data_AF-A0A522W039-F1
#
_entry.id   AF-A0A522W039-F1
#
_cell.length_a   1.000
_cell.length_b   1.000
_cell.length_c   1.000
_cell.angle_alpha   90.00
_cell.angle_beta   90.00
_cell.angle_gamma   90.00
#
_symmetry.space_group_name_H-M   'P 1'
#
loop_
_entity.id
_entity.type
_entity.pdbx_description
1 polymer ?
#
loop_
_entity_poly.entity_id
_entity_poly.type
_entity_poly.pdbx_seq_one_letter_code
_entity_poly.pdbx_strand_id
1 'polypeptide(L)'
;MQTQTGALLHQAHMTTIEALQSLEEFLGANRKPPQVDDLVARKMKQLSRTLRSEVESHFGFEENHLFKAFIEQGETGIVTMLTHEHRSILPLAIQVADLALAAADAGFTDASWGEFKDAGAELIEREIFHIQKEEMGLLAAISALLDPEADEAMADTYRREVG
;
A
#
# COMPACT_ATOMS: atom_id res chain seq x y z
N MET A 1 17.98 -16.43 2.89
CA MET A 1 18.80 -15.20 2.91
C MET A 1 17.83 -14.05 2.66
N GLN A 2 18.01 -12.89 3.29
CA GLN A 2 17.17 -11.73 2.98
C GLN A 2 17.63 -11.16 1.63
N THR A 3 16.74 -11.09 0.64
CA THR A 3 17.01 -10.54 -0.70
C THR A 3 16.94 -9.02 -0.68
N GLN A 4 17.61 -8.35 -1.62
CA GLN A 4 17.57 -6.89 -1.74
C GLN A 4 16.17 -6.40 -2.12
N THR A 5 15.53 -7.05 -3.10
CA THR A 5 14.16 -6.74 -3.48
C THR A 5 13.21 -6.94 -2.30
N GLY A 6 13.35 -8.05 -1.57
CA GLY A 6 12.50 -8.33 -0.43
C GLY A 6 12.67 -7.34 0.72
N ALA A 7 13.89 -6.84 0.96
CA ALA A 7 14.13 -5.79 1.95
C ALA A 7 13.48 -4.45 1.56
N LEU A 8 13.47 -4.10 0.27
CA LEU A 8 12.83 -2.88 -0.23
C LEU A 8 11.30 -2.96 -0.13
N LEU A 9 10.71 -4.09 -0.54
CA LEU A 9 9.27 -4.34 -0.39
C LEU A 9 8.87 -4.28 1.08
N HIS A 10 9.61 -4.98 1.95
CA HIS A 10 9.37 -4.95 3.39
C HIS A 10 9.38 -3.52 3.97
N GLN A 11 10.32 -2.68 3.55
CA GLN A 11 10.37 -1.30 4.02
C GLN A 11 9.15 -0.46 3.57
N ALA A 12 8.67 -0.69 2.34
CA ALA A 12 7.45 -0.05 1.86
C ALA A 12 6.22 -0.54 2.63
N HIS A 13 6.09 -1.86 2.81
CA HIS A 13 5.02 -2.47 3.61
C HIS A 13 4.95 -1.90 5.03
N MET A 14 6.10 -1.77 5.72
CA MET A 14 6.12 -1.21 7.07
C MET A 14 5.67 0.26 7.07
N THR A 15 6.05 1.03 6.06
CA THR A 15 5.61 2.42 5.90
C THR A 15 4.09 2.52 5.71
N THR A 16 3.53 1.63 4.89
CA THR A 16 2.09 1.56 4.63
C THR A 16 1.32 1.09 5.87
N ILE A 17 1.81 0.07 6.58
CA ILE A 17 1.22 -0.38 7.85
C ILE A 17 1.20 0.74 8.89
N GLU A 18 2.29 1.50 9.06
CA GLU A 18 2.34 2.63 9.99
C GLU A 18 1.29 3.70 9.63
N ALA A 19 1.11 3.99 8.34
CA ALA A 19 0.09 4.93 7.88
C ALA A 19 -1.34 4.42 8.16
N LEU A 20 -1.61 3.14 7.94
CA LEU A 20 -2.91 2.51 8.20
C LEU A 20 -3.23 2.44 9.70
N GLN A 21 -2.25 2.12 10.54
CA GLN A 21 -2.42 2.16 11.99
C GLN A 21 -2.71 3.59 12.47
N SER A 22 -1.99 4.59 11.94
CA SER A 22 -2.28 5.98 12.27
C SER A 22 -3.68 6.42 11.79
N LEU A 23 -4.13 5.91 10.64
CA LEU A 23 -5.50 6.12 10.16
C LEU A 23 -6.51 5.45 11.10
N GLU A 24 -6.30 4.20 11.49
CA GLU A 24 -7.19 3.47 12.41
C GLU A 24 -7.37 4.21 13.74
N GLU A 25 -6.27 4.65 14.35
CA GLU A 25 -6.29 5.46 15.57
C GLU A 25 -7.07 6.77 15.36
N PHE A 26 -6.85 7.45 14.23
CA PHE A 26 -7.52 8.69 13.90
C PHE A 26 -9.03 8.52 13.71
N LEU A 27 -9.46 7.46 13.03
CA LEU A 27 -10.88 7.12 12.86
C LEU A 27 -11.52 6.72 14.19
N GLY A 28 -10.81 5.96 15.03
CA GLY A 28 -11.27 5.54 16.35
C GLY A 28 -11.43 6.70 17.34
N ALA A 29 -10.54 7.69 17.29
CA ALA A 29 -10.58 8.87 18.16
C ALA A 29 -11.71 9.86 17.79
N ASN A 30 -12.18 9.85 16.55
CA ASN A 30 -13.08 10.88 16.02
C ASN A 30 -14.46 10.30 15.64
N ARG A 31 -15.46 10.51 16.50
CA ARG A 31 -16.85 10.12 16.21
C ARG A 31 -17.56 11.06 15.24
N LYS A 32 -17.10 12.31 15.15
CA LYS A 32 -17.60 13.40 14.30
C LYS A 32 -16.43 13.94 13.47
N PRO A 33 -16.69 14.72 12.40
CA PRO A 33 -15.61 15.32 11.62
C PRO A 33 -14.66 16.11 12.52
N PRO A 34 -13.36 15.78 12.55
CA PRO A 34 -12.40 16.54 13.31
C PRO A 34 -12.15 17.90 12.67
N GLN A 35 -11.81 18.90 13.48
CA GLN A 35 -11.25 20.13 12.96
C GLN A 35 -9.88 19.82 12.31
N VAL A 36 -9.71 20.27 11.08
CA VAL A 36 -8.43 20.11 10.38
C VAL A 36 -7.55 21.32 10.67
N ASP A 37 -6.69 21.18 11.67
CA ASP A 37 -5.58 22.10 11.91
C ASP A 37 -4.36 21.75 11.04
N ASP A 38 -3.28 22.52 11.16
CA ASP A 38 -2.06 22.30 10.38
C ASP A 38 -1.45 20.91 10.58
N LEU A 39 -1.60 20.33 11.78
CA LEU A 39 -1.06 19.00 12.07
C LEU A 39 -1.90 17.93 11.37
N VAL A 40 -3.22 18.00 11.48
CA VAL A 40 -4.15 17.08 10.80
C VAL A 40 -4.01 17.21 9.28
N ALA A 41 -3.92 18.42 8.75
CA ALA A 41 -3.72 18.65 7.32
C ALA A 41 -2.43 17.99 6.80
N ARG A 42 -1.32 18.09 7.54
CA ARG A 42 -0.07 17.39 7.19
C ARG A 42 -0.22 15.87 7.23
N LYS A 43 -0.90 15.33 8.25
CA LYS A 43 -1.17 13.88 8.36
C LYS A 43 -1.99 13.39 7.17
N MET A 44 -3.05 14.10 6.79
CA MET A 44 -3.90 13.74 5.66
C MET A 44 -3.13 13.79 4.32
N LYS A 45 -2.29 14.81 4.11
CA LYS A 45 -1.40 14.88 2.93
C LYS A 45 -0.36 13.75 2.92
N GLN A 46 0.13 13.33 4.08
CA GLN A 46 1.05 12.21 4.19
C GLN A 46 0.35 10.89 3.87
N LEU A 47 -0.82 10.63 4.48
CA LEU A 47 -1.64 9.45 4.19
C LEU A 47 -1.94 9.35 2.70
N SER A 48 -2.39 10.44 2.07
CA SER A 48 -2.68 10.47 0.63
C SER A 48 -1.46 10.08 -0.22
N ARG A 49 -0.27 10.61 0.11
CA ARG A 49 0.97 10.27 -0.60
C ARG A 49 1.40 8.81 -0.38
N THR A 50 1.32 8.31 0.85
CA THR A 50 1.67 6.91 1.16
C THR A 50 0.76 5.93 0.42
N LEU A 51 -0.56 6.13 0.50
CA LEU A 51 -1.52 5.26 -0.19
C LEU A 51 -1.34 5.28 -1.71
N ARG A 52 -1.06 6.44 -2.30
CA ARG A 52 -0.76 6.55 -3.73
C ARG A 52 0.53 5.84 -4.12
N SER A 53 1.59 6.01 -3.32
CA SER A 53 2.86 5.30 -3.54
C SER A 53 2.66 3.78 -3.50
N GLU A 54 1.83 3.28 -2.58
CA GLU A 54 1.48 1.87 -2.48
C GLU A 54 0.76 1.40 -3.75
N VAL A 55 -0.43 1.94 -4.04
CA VAL A 55 -1.29 1.33 -5.06
C VAL A 55 -0.98 1.75 -6.50
N GLU A 56 -0.24 2.84 -6.70
CA GLU A 56 0.15 3.31 -8.05
C GLU A 56 1.57 2.87 -8.42
N SER A 57 2.52 2.95 -7.48
CA SER A 57 3.93 2.61 -7.75
C SER A 57 4.30 1.21 -7.28
N HIS A 58 3.99 0.83 -6.03
CA HIS A 58 4.37 -0.48 -5.48
C HIS A 58 3.64 -1.62 -6.20
N PHE A 59 2.30 -1.61 -6.23
CA PHE A 59 1.52 -2.59 -7.01
C PHE A 59 1.91 -2.57 -8.50
N GLY A 60 2.20 -1.37 -9.02
CA GLY A 60 2.66 -1.19 -10.39
C GLY A 60 3.98 -1.94 -10.65
N PHE A 61 4.96 -1.81 -9.77
CA PHE A 61 6.21 -2.54 -9.85
C PHE A 61 5.98 -4.05 -9.79
N GLU A 62 5.17 -4.51 -8.85
CA GLU A 62 4.93 -5.94 -8.67
C GLU A 62 4.28 -6.56 -9.90
N GLU A 63 3.18 -5.99 -10.39
CA GLU A 63 2.47 -6.50 -11.55
C GLU A 63 3.28 -6.39 -12.85
N ASN A 64 4.06 -5.30 -13.01
CA ASN A 64 4.79 -5.07 -14.25
C ASN A 64 6.15 -5.76 -14.32
N HIS A 65 6.74 -6.14 -13.18
CA HIS A 65 8.09 -6.70 -13.13
C HIS A 65 8.15 -8.00 -12.32
N LEU A 66 7.83 -7.95 -11.04
CA LEU A 66 8.04 -9.07 -10.13
C LEU A 66 7.16 -10.29 -10.49
N PHE A 67 5.86 -10.06 -10.66
CA PHE A 67 4.88 -11.09 -10.99
C PHE A 67 5.14 -11.69 -12.37
N LYS A 68 5.65 -10.91 -13.34
CA LYS A 68 6.05 -11.45 -14.64
C LYS A 68 7.20 -12.44 -14.50
N ALA A 69 8.23 -12.10 -13.71
CA ALA A 69 9.34 -12.99 -13.45
C ALA A 69 8.88 -14.29 -12.76
N PHE A 70 7.88 -14.21 -11.87
CA PHE A 70 7.32 -15.39 -11.20
C PHE A 70 6.56 -16.30 -12.17
N ILE A 71 5.73 -15.71 -13.03
CA ILE A 71 4.98 -16.46 -14.06
C ILE A 71 5.96 -17.18 -15.01
N GLU A 72 7.06 -16.54 -15.40
CA GLU A 72 8.09 -17.14 -16.25
C GLU A 72 8.75 -18.37 -15.61
N GLN A 73 8.80 -18.41 -14.28
CA GLN A 73 9.28 -19.56 -13.50
C GLN A 73 8.17 -20.58 -13.15
N GLY A 74 6.95 -20.37 -13.65
CA GLY A 74 5.79 -21.24 -13.43
C GLY A 74 5.01 -20.97 -12.15
N GLU A 75 5.37 -19.94 -11.37
CA GLU A 75 4.65 -19.53 -10.18
C GLU A 75 3.48 -18.61 -10.56
N THR A 76 2.26 -19.14 -10.50
CA THR A 76 1.04 -18.45 -10.97
C THR A 76 -0.03 -18.35 -9.88
N GLY A 77 0.06 -19.16 -8.82
CA GLY A 77 -0.96 -19.24 -7.79
C GLY A 77 -0.99 -17.97 -6.93
N ILE A 78 0.17 -17.60 -6.38
CA ILE A 78 0.30 -16.38 -5.57
C ILE A 78 0.06 -15.13 -6.42
N VAL A 79 0.58 -15.09 -7.65
CA VAL A 79 0.43 -13.96 -8.57
C VAL A 79 -1.04 -13.69 -8.88
N THR A 80 -1.82 -14.73 -9.19
CA THR A 80 -3.25 -14.58 -9.50
C THR A 80 -4.03 -14.04 -8.30
N MET A 81 -3.70 -14.52 -7.10
CA MET A 81 -4.34 -14.09 -5.86
C MET A 81 -4.06 -12.61 -5.56
N LEU A 82 -2.78 -12.21 -5.52
CA LEU A 82 -2.39 -10.84 -5.19
C LEU A 82 -2.90 -9.84 -6.23
N THR A 83 -2.80 -10.18 -7.53
CA THR A 83 -3.35 -9.32 -8.61
C THR A 83 -4.87 -9.10 -8.46
N HIS A 84 -5.61 -10.12 -8.00
CA HIS A 84 -7.05 -9.96 -7.74
C HIS A 84 -7.31 -9.04 -6.55
N GLU A 85 -6.46 -9.10 -5.54
CA GLU A 85 -6.56 -8.23 -4.37
C GLU A 85 -6.22 -6.78 -4.71
N HIS A 86 -5.13 -6.53 -5.46
CA HIS A 86 -4.76 -5.21 -5.96
C HIS A 86 -5.94 -4.52 -6.65
N ARG A 87 -6.62 -5.23 -7.56
CA ARG A 87 -7.80 -4.69 -8.27
C ARG A 87 -8.93 -4.28 -7.34
N SER A 88 -9.06 -4.95 -6.19
CA SER A 88 -10.09 -4.65 -5.20
C SER A 88 -9.68 -3.52 -4.25
N ILE A 89 -8.39 -3.41 -3.95
CA ILE A 89 -7.80 -2.45 -3.01
C ILE A 89 -7.58 -1.10 -3.68
N LEU A 90 -7.02 -1.07 -4.89
CA LEU A 90 -6.65 0.13 -5.62
C LEU A 90 -7.75 1.20 -5.64
N PRO A 91 -9.00 0.92 -6.08
CA PRO A 91 -10.03 1.95 -6.13
C PRO A 91 -10.37 2.50 -4.73
N LEU A 92 -10.30 1.66 -3.70
CA LEU A 92 -10.59 2.05 -2.32
C LEU A 92 -9.46 2.93 -1.74
N ALA A 93 -8.20 2.55 -1.96
CA ALA A 93 -7.04 3.33 -1.55
C ALA A 93 -7.01 4.71 -2.21
N ILE A 94 -7.32 4.78 -3.52
CA ILE A 94 -7.44 6.06 -4.24
C ILE A 94 -8.55 6.93 -3.66
N GLN A 95 -9.72 6.35 -3.35
CA GLN A 95 -10.82 7.09 -2.72
C GLN A 95 -10.40 7.69 -1.37
N VAL A 96 -9.75 6.90 -0.50
CA VAL A 96 -9.27 7.37 0.81
C VAL A 96 -8.19 8.45 0.63
N ALA A 97 -7.27 8.27 -0.31
CA ALA A 97 -6.22 9.25 -0.60
C ALA A 97 -6.79 10.59 -1.09
N ASP A 98 -7.82 10.56 -1.93
CA ASP A 98 -8.48 11.77 -2.45
C ASP A 98 -9.27 12.49 -1.38
N LEU A 99 -10.05 11.76 -0.57
CA LEU A 99 -10.78 12.32 0.56
C LEU A 99 -9.85 12.92 1.61
N ALA A 100 -8.72 12.27 1.91
CA ALA A 100 -7.69 12.82 2.78
C ALA A 100 -7.13 14.13 2.23
N LEU A 101 -6.76 14.16 0.94
CA LEU A 101 -6.19 15.35 0.31
C LEU A 101 -7.18 16.52 0.29
N ALA A 102 -8.44 16.26 -0.06
CA ALA A 102 -9.51 17.26 -0.04
C ALA A 102 -9.74 17.80 1.39
N ALA A 103 -9.78 16.92 2.39
CA ALA A 103 -9.93 17.33 3.78
C ALA A 103 -8.73 18.14 4.29
N ALA A 104 -7.51 17.86 3.81
CA ALA A 104 -6.33 18.64 4.17
C ALA A 104 -6.36 20.09 3.65
N ASP A 105 -7.16 20.36 2.62
CA ASP A 105 -7.29 21.70 2.01
C ASP A 105 -8.51 22.45 2.55
N ALA A 106 -9.66 21.77 2.66
CA ALA A 106 -10.95 22.40 2.96
C ALA A 106 -11.60 21.93 4.28
N GLY A 107 -10.98 20.98 4.98
CA GLY A 107 -11.58 20.31 6.14
C GLY A 107 -12.59 19.21 5.76
N PHE A 108 -13.10 18.51 6.77
CA PHE A 108 -14.17 17.52 6.58
C PHE A 108 -15.56 18.15 6.75
N THR A 109 -16.47 17.81 5.84
CA THR A 109 -17.92 17.90 6.07
C THR A 109 -18.43 16.64 6.77
N ASP A 110 -19.66 16.65 7.31
CA ASP A 110 -20.28 15.44 7.86
C ASP A 110 -20.38 14.31 6.83
N ALA A 111 -20.69 14.63 5.56
CA ALA A 111 -20.82 13.66 4.49
C ALA A 111 -19.46 13.05 4.11
N SER A 112 -18.47 13.91 3.78
CA SER A 112 -17.13 13.46 3.40
C SER A 112 -16.41 12.74 4.55
N TRP A 113 -16.73 13.06 5.80
CA TRP A 113 -16.21 12.33 6.96
C TRP A 113 -16.79 10.91 7.04
N GLY A 114 -18.09 10.75 6.80
CA GLY A 114 -18.72 9.43 6.75
C GLY A 114 -18.07 8.56 5.67
N GLU A 115 -17.94 9.09 4.45
CA GLU A 115 -17.29 8.41 3.33
C GLU A 115 -15.83 8.05 3.64
N PHE A 116 -15.05 8.98 4.20
CA PHE A 116 -13.66 8.75 4.56
C PHE A 116 -13.50 7.67 5.62
N LYS A 117 -14.39 7.66 6.61
CA LYS A 117 -14.35 6.69 7.70
C LYS A 117 -14.73 5.29 7.21
N ASP A 118 -15.80 5.16 6.43
CA ASP A 118 -16.25 3.86 5.94
C ASP A 118 -15.22 3.26 4.98
N ALA A 119 -14.74 4.05 4.01
CA ALA A 119 -13.72 3.62 3.07
C ALA A 119 -12.38 3.34 3.77
N GLY A 120 -11.99 4.18 4.73
CA GLY A 120 -10.76 4.01 5.50
C GLY A 120 -10.75 2.74 6.35
N ALA A 121 -11.87 2.42 7.02
CA ALA A 121 -11.98 1.19 7.81
C ALA A 121 -11.88 -0.07 6.94
N GLU A 122 -12.55 -0.08 5.79
CA GLU A 122 -12.45 -1.20 4.85
C GLU A 122 -11.04 -1.33 4.25
N LEU A 123 -10.38 -0.21 3.95
CA LEU A 123 -9.02 -0.20 3.41
C LEU A 123 -8.03 -0.81 4.41
N ILE A 124 -8.13 -0.41 5.69
CA ILE A 124 -7.26 -0.93 6.75
C ILE A 124 -7.31 -2.46 6.80
N GLU A 125 -8.52 -3.04 6.79
CA GLU A 125 -8.68 -4.50 6.84
C GLU A 125 -8.07 -5.18 5.61
N ARG A 126 -8.41 -4.71 4.41
CA ARG A 126 -7.99 -5.34 3.16
C ARG A 126 -6.47 -5.23 2.96
N GLU A 127 -5.91 -4.05 3.18
CA GLU A 127 -4.51 -3.76 2.91
C GLU A 127 -3.57 -4.44 3.92
N ILE A 128 -3.91 -4.44 5.22
CA ILE A 128 -3.11 -5.17 6.21
C ILE A 128 -3.09 -6.67 5.88
N PHE A 129 -4.23 -7.25 5.52
CA PHE A 129 -4.28 -8.67 5.20
C PHE A 129 -3.56 -9.01 3.89
N HIS A 130 -3.57 -8.10 2.92
CA HIS A 130 -2.81 -8.19 1.68
C HIS A 130 -1.30 -8.22 1.95
N ILE A 131 -0.78 -7.19 2.62
CA ILE A 131 0.65 -7.09 3.01
C ILE A 131 1.10 -8.32 3.82
N GLN A 132 0.27 -8.84 4.72
CA GLN A 132 0.60 -10.04 5.49
C GLN A 132 0.89 -11.26 4.60
N LYS A 133 0.14 -11.45 3.51
CA LYS A 133 0.40 -12.57 2.59
C LYS A 133 1.67 -12.36 1.79
N GLU A 134 2.01 -11.13 1.49
CA GLU A 134 3.24 -10.81 0.77
C GLU A 134 4.46 -11.03 1.66
N GLU A 135 4.42 -10.51 2.88
CA GLU A 135 5.45 -10.73 3.90
C GLU A 135 5.68 -12.22 4.17
N MET A 136 4.60 -13.00 4.28
CA MET A 136 4.69 -14.43 4.62
C MET A 136 4.97 -15.34 3.41
N GLY A 137 4.50 -14.97 2.22
CA GLY A 137 4.51 -15.80 1.03
C GLY A 137 5.36 -15.25 -0.11
N LEU A 138 5.09 -14.01 -0.53
CA LEU A 138 5.76 -13.38 -1.66
C LEU A 138 7.26 -13.23 -1.41
N LEU A 139 7.67 -12.70 -0.25
CA LEU A 139 9.09 -12.51 0.07
C LEU A 139 9.87 -13.83 0.11
N ALA A 140 9.24 -14.90 0.58
CA ALA A 140 9.82 -16.25 0.54
C ALA A 140 9.99 -16.75 -0.90
N ALA A 141 9.01 -16.49 -1.78
CA ALA A 141 9.09 -16.82 -3.20
C ALA A 141 10.19 -16.03 -3.91
N ILE A 142 10.41 -14.76 -3.58
CA ILE A 142 11.54 -13.97 -4.12
C ILE A 142 12.87 -14.67 -3.80
N SER A 143 13.08 -15.05 -2.54
CA SER A 143 14.31 -15.74 -2.11
C SER A 143 14.48 -17.12 -2.74
N ALA A 144 13.42 -17.75 -3.22
CA ALA A 144 13.46 -19.08 -3.82
C ALA A 144 13.61 -19.04 -5.35
N LEU A 145 13.04 -18.04 -6.00
CA LEU A 145 12.91 -17.98 -7.46
C LEU A 145 13.91 -17.04 -8.13
N LEU A 146 14.34 -15.98 -7.45
CA LEU A 146 15.34 -15.06 -7.99
C LEU A 146 16.73 -15.47 -7.51
N ASP A 147 17.65 -15.65 -8.47
CA ASP A 147 19.07 -15.73 -8.16
C ASP A 147 19.63 -14.35 -7.76
N PRO A 148 20.85 -14.26 -7.21
CA PRO A 148 21.40 -12.99 -6.73
C PRO A 148 21.52 -11.89 -7.79
N GLU A 149 21.78 -12.23 -9.06
CA GLU A 149 21.91 -11.26 -10.14
C GLU A 149 20.52 -10.72 -10.55
N ALA A 150 19.54 -11.61 -10.66
CA ALA A 150 18.15 -11.25 -10.91
C ALA A 150 17.56 -10.40 -9.78
N ASP A 151 17.85 -10.74 -8.51
CA ASP A 151 17.42 -9.95 -7.36
C ASP A 151 18.04 -8.55 -7.35
N GLU A 152 19.33 -8.41 -7.68
CA GLU A 152 19.97 -7.10 -7.77
C GLU A 152 19.35 -6.23 -8.88
N ALA A 153 19.13 -6.80 -10.07
CA ALA A 153 18.48 -6.10 -11.18
C ALA A 153 17.02 -5.71 -10.87
N MET A 154 16.31 -6.57 -10.12
CA MET A 154 14.95 -6.33 -9.68
C MET A 154 14.89 -5.20 -8.64
N ALA A 155 15.80 -5.22 -7.66
CA ALA A 155 15.94 -4.15 -6.67
C ALA A 155 16.31 -2.80 -7.30
N ASP A 156 17.16 -2.80 -8.34
CA ASP A 156 17.47 -1.61 -9.14
C ASP A 156 16.24 -1.05 -9.85
N THR A 157 15.37 -1.93 -10.34
CA THR A 157 14.12 -1.52 -10.98
C THR A 157 13.16 -0.93 -9.97
N TYR A 158 12.99 -1.56 -8.80
CA TYR A 158 12.19 -1.03 -7.70
C TYR A 158 12.62 0.39 -7.31
N ARG A 159 13.92 0.61 -7.12
CA ARG A 159 14.46 1.93 -6.74
C ARG A 159 14.23 3.02 -7.78
N ARG A 160 14.06 2.67 -9.07
CA ARG A 160 13.79 3.66 -10.13
C ARG A 160 12.31 4.01 -10.27
N GLU A 161 11.43 3.06 -9.96
CA GLU A 161 10.00 3.18 -10.24
C GLU A 161 9.16 3.52 -9.00
N VAL A 162 9.64 3.11 -7.82
CA VAL A 162 8.96 3.32 -6.53
C VAL A 162 9.74 4.27 -5.61
N GLY A 163 11.08 4.26 -5.70
CA GLY A 163 12.00 5.00 -4.83
C GLY A 163 12.14 6.50 -5.10
#